data_AF-A0A0B7IPG6-F1
#
_entry.id   AF-A0A0B7IPG6-F1
#
_cell.length_a   1.000
_cell.length_b   1.000
_cell.length_c   1.000
_cell.angle_alpha   90.00
_cell.angle_beta   90.00
_cell.angle_gamma   90.00
#
_symmetry.space_group_name_H-M   'P 1'
#
loop_
_entity.id
_entity.type
_entity.pdbx_description
1 polymer ?
#
loop_
_entity_poly.entity_id
_entity_poly.type
_entity_poly.pdbx_seq_one_letter_code
_entity_poly.pdbx_strand_id
1 'polypeptide(L)'
;MGLFLKKNHTDRITSPWINKIFYGFQIGVFGAIAVSYISIFDSIFLHLIATITSLIWMLSIGAVIYFYIQKYPFKNVLSNGFLFLFITKVCMMFFASIPYFKEIIFYNNDFIMSYLHFNFLGVINFGLLYLLKENNLLNLSRISILVYIAGFLATEFLIAYKGICLWLGWAFFENYFLLLSLASGLFLICVSEWLFRINRN
;
A
#
# COMPACT_ATOMS: atom_id res chain seq x y z
N MET A 1 -0.51 9.21 9.60
CA MET A 1 -1.35 10.05 10.49
C MET A 1 -0.70 11.39 10.83
N GLY A 2 0.54 11.42 11.35
CA GLY A 2 1.19 12.67 11.77
C GLY A 2 1.34 13.72 10.65
N LEU A 3 1.60 13.31 9.41
CA LEU A 3 1.78 14.21 8.26
C LEU A 3 0.54 15.04 7.90
N PHE A 4 -0.63 14.40 7.79
CA PHE A 4 -1.88 15.11 7.47
C PHE A 4 -2.33 16.08 8.58
N LEU A 5 -1.79 15.91 9.79
CA LEU A 5 -2.14 16.67 10.99
C LEU A 5 -1.11 17.75 11.35
N LYS A 6 0.18 17.57 11.00
CA LYS A 6 1.29 18.46 11.42
C LYS A 6 1.36 19.79 10.64
N LYS A 7 0.56 19.96 9.58
CA LYS A 7 0.57 21.18 8.75
C LYS A 7 0.04 22.44 9.46
N ASN A 8 -0.56 22.30 10.65
CA ASN A 8 -1.00 23.46 11.42
C ASN A 8 -0.05 23.66 12.61
N HIS A 9 0.86 24.64 12.50
CA HIS A 9 1.65 25.15 13.61
C HIS A 9 0.83 25.95 14.64
N THR A 10 -0.49 25.90 14.55
CA THR A 10 -1.43 26.53 15.47
C THR A 10 -2.56 25.54 15.73
N ASP A 11 -2.73 25.28 17.02
CA ASP A 11 -3.79 24.51 17.66
C ASP A 11 -3.52 23.01 17.83
N ARG A 12 -3.35 22.67 19.11
CA ARG A 12 -3.50 21.34 19.70
C ARG A 12 -4.93 20.84 19.43
N ILE A 13 -5.24 20.46 18.20
CA ILE A 13 -6.48 19.75 17.90
C ILE A 13 -6.27 18.29 18.28
N THR A 14 -6.19 18.00 19.57
CA THR A 14 -6.47 16.66 20.11
C THR A 14 -7.98 16.50 20.16
N SER A 15 -8.63 16.52 18.99
CA SER A 15 -10.04 16.17 18.90
C SER A 15 -10.20 14.70 19.29
N PRO A 16 -11.21 14.32 20.09
CA PRO A 16 -11.45 12.93 20.46
C PRO A 16 -11.59 12.01 19.24
N TRP A 17 -12.00 12.56 18.09
CA TRP A 17 -12.07 11.84 16.82
C TRP A 17 -10.69 11.43 16.28
N ILE A 18 -9.68 12.29 16.38
CA ILE A 18 -8.32 11.98 15.92
C ILE A 18 -7.73 10.85 16.77
N ASN A 19 -7.95 10.87 18.08
CA ASN A 19 -7.51 9.80 18.97
C ASN A 19 -8.19 8.48 18.62
N LYS A 20 -9.51 8.47 18.38
CA LYS A 20 -10.24 7.27 17.94
C LYS A 20 -9.69 6.70 16.63
N ILE A 21 -9.44 7.55 15.63
CA ILE A 21 -8.85 7.12 14.35
C ILE A 21 -7.44 6.55 14.57
N PHE A 22 -6.63 7.18 15.42
CA PHE A 22 -5.28 6.70 15.74
C PHE A 22 -5.32 5.31 16.39
N TYR A 23 -6.14 5.12 17.42
CA TYR A 23 -6.29 3.81 18.06
C TYR A 23 -6.83 2.75 17.10
N GLY A 24 -7.83 3.08 16.28
CA GLY A 24 -8.34 2.19 15.24
C GLY A 24 -7.26 1.77 14.24
N PHE A 25 -6.35 2.68 13.90
CA PHE A 25 -5.20 2.38 13.03
C PHE A 25 -4.19 1.44 13.70
N GLN A 26 -3.89 1.64 14.99
CA GLN A 26 -3.00 0.72 15.74
C GLN A 26 -3.60 -0.68 15.87
N ILE A 27 -4.91 -0.77 16.13
CA ILE A 27 -5.65 -2.04 16.13
C ILE A 27 -5.54 -2.73 14.76
N GLY A 28 -5.68 -1.97 13.66
CA GLY A 28 -5.46 -2.46 12.30
C GLY A 28 -4.05 -3.03 12.07
N VAL A 29 -3.01 -2.37 12.62
CA VAL A 29 -1.63 -2.87 12.56
C VAL A 29 -1.48 -4.21 13.28
N PHE A 30 -2.07 -4.37 14.47
CA PHE A 30 -2.12 -5.67 15.15
C PHE A 30 -2.88 -6.71 14.32
N GLY A 31 -3.96 -6.31 13.67
CA GLY A 31 -4.71 -7.15 12.73
C GLY A 31 -3.87 -7.68 11.58
N ALA A 32 -2.95 -6.86 11.04
CA ALA A 32 -2.05 -7.31 9.98
C ALA A 32 -1.11 -8.44 10.44
N ILE A 33 -0.67 -8.41 11.71
CA ILE A 33 0.12 -9.49 12.31
C ILE A 33 -0.73 -10.76 12.42
N ALA A 34 -1.99 -10.62 12.86
CA ALA A 34 -2.91 -11.76 12.94
C ALA A 34 -3.14 -12.41 11.55
N VAL A 35 -3.30 -11.61 10.50
CA VAL A 35 -3.40 -12.11 9.11
C VAL A 35 -2.15 -12.87 8.67
N SER A 36 -0.95 -12.38 9.01
CA SER A 36 0.28 -13.13 8.73
C SER A 36 0.33 -14.47 9.48
N TYR A 37 -0.21 -14.53 10.69
CA TYR A 37 -0.20 -15.75 11.52
C TYR A 37 -1.23 -16.79 11.08
N ILE A 38 -2.30 -16.39 10.38
CA ILE A 38 -3.27 -17.31 9.77
C ILE A 38 -2.57 -18.32 8.84
N SER A 39 -1.52 -17.88 8.14
CA SER A 39 -0.74 -18.75 7.25
C SER A 39 -0.02 -19.88 7.98
N ILE A 40 0.31 -19.71 9.26
CA ILE A 40 1.17 -20.64 10.02
C ILE A 40 0.33 -21.53 10.95
N PHE A 41 -0.58 -20.93 11.72
CA PHE A 41 -1.26 -21.61 12.82
C PHE A 41 -2.71 -22.03 12.53
N ASP A 42 -3.30 -21.49 11.45
CA ASP A 42 -4.66 -21.81 10.97
C ASP A 42 -5.74 -21.98 12.06
N SER A 43 -5.82 -21.05 13.01
CA SER A 43 -6.81 -21.13 14.08
C SER A 43 -8.02 -20.25 13.81
N ILE A 44 -9.21 -20.75 14.17
CA ILE A 44 -10.47 -19.99 14.05
C ILE A 44 -10.41 -18.64 14.80
N PHE A 45 -9.70 -18.61 15.93
CA PHE A 45 -9.48 -17.39 16.70
C PHE A 45 -8.69 -16.34 15.92
N LEU A 46 -7.65 -16.74 15.17
CA LEU A 46 -6.87 -15.81 14.35
C LEU A 46 -7.73 -15.23 13.21
N HIS A 47 -8.57 -16.04 12.57
CA HIS A 47 -9.51 -15.58 11.55
C HIS A 47 -10.51 -14.55 12.09
N LEU A 48 -11.09 -14.80 13.26
CA LEU A 48 -12.01 -13.85 13.90
C LEU A 48 -11.33 -12.54 14.27
N ILE A 49 -10.13 -12.59 14.85
CA ILE A 49 -9.37 -11.39 15.20
C ILE A 49 -9.01 -10.60 13.94
N ALA A 50 -8.52 -11.27 12.90
CA ALA A 50 -8.13 -10.65 11.64
C ALA A 50 -9.31 -9.98 10.90
N THR A 51 -10.47 -10.64 10.86
CA THR A 51 -11.68 -10.08 10.24
C THR A 51 -12.19 -8.85 11.00
N ILE A 52 -12.27 -8.91 12.34
CA ILE A 52 -12.73 -7.77 13.15
C ILE A 52 -11.75 -6.59 13.03
N THR A 53 -10.45 -6.84 13.14
CA THR A 53 -9.43 -5.78 13.07
C THR A 53 -9.33 -5.14 11.70
N SER A 54 -9.46 -5.91 10.61
CA SER A 54 -9.51 -5.36 9.25
C SER A 54 -10.75 -4.49 9.01
N LEU A 55 -11.91 -4.86 9.55
CA LEU A 55 -13.12 -4.02 9.51
C LEU A 55 -12.94 -2.70 10.28
N ILE A 56 -12.35 -2.75 11.48
CA ILE A 56 -12.01 -1.54 12.25
C ILE A 56 -11.05 -0.64 11.46
N TRP A 57 -10.08 -1.23 10.75
CA TRP A 57 -9.14 -0.48 9.94
C TRP A 57 -9.81 0.18 8.74
N MET A 58 -10.73 -0.52 8.06
CA MET A 58 -11.55 0.05 6.97
C MET A 58 -12.35 1.27 7.45
N LEU A 59 -13.01 1.18 8.61
CA LEU A 59 -13.74 2.31 9.19
C LEU A 59 -12.81 3.50 9.52
N SER A 60 -11.63 3.21 10.07
CA SER A 60 -10.64 4.22 10.39
C SER A 60 -10.14 4.94 9.14
N ILE A 61 -9.93 4.22 8.04
CA ILE A 61 -9.54 4.79 6.74
C ILE A 61 -10.68 5.63 6.16
N GLY A 62 -11.91 5.15 6.23
CA GLY A 62 -13.09 5.90 5.79
C GLY A 62 -13.20 7.25 6.49
N ALA A 63 -12.96 7.29 7.82
CA ALA A 63 -12.91 8.54 8.57
C ALA A 63 -11.76 9.46 8.11
N VAL A 64 -10.56 8.93 7.86
CA VAL A 64 -9.43 9.72 7.33
C VAL A 64 -9.77 10.32 5.97
N ILE A 65 -10.39 9.54 5.07
CA ILE A 65 -10.79 10.02 3.74
C ILE A 65 -11.83 11.14 3.85
N TYR A 66 -12.83 10.96 4.71
CA TYR A 66 -13.83 12.00 4.96
C TYR A 66 -13.20 13.32 5.41
N PHE A 67 -12.31 13.28 6.40
CA PHE A 67 -11.60 14.48 6.85
C PHE A 67 -10.62 15.04 5.81
N TYR A 68 -9.98 14.17 5.02
CA TYR A 68 -9.07 14.56 3.95
C TYR A 68 -9.82 15.35 2.87
N ILE A 69 -10.94 14.82 2.37
CA ILE A 69 -11.75 15.46 1.32
C ILE A 69 -12.28 16.82 1.78
N GLN A 70 -12.70 16.94 3.04
CA GLN A 70 -13.21 18.21 3.58
C GLN A 70 -12.13 19.30 3.67
N LYS A 71 -10.90 18.92 4.05
CA LYS A 71 -9.84 19.89 4.37
C LYS A 71 -8.91 20.17 3.19
N TYR A 72 -8.75 19.21 2.28
CA TYR A 72 -7.87 19.30 1.12
C TYR A 72 -8.58 18.71 -0.11
N PRO A 73 -9.13 19.54 -1.03
CA PRO A 73 -9.59 19.02 -2.31
C PRO A 73 -8.43 18.32 -3.01
N PHE A 74 -8.70 17.18 -3.65
CA PHE A 74 -7.82 16.21 -4.33
C PHE A 74 -6.73 16.79 -5.26
N LYS A 75 -5.85 17.68 -4.79
CA LYS A 75 -4.89 18.44 -5.61
C LYS A 75 -3.56 17.71 -5.81
N ASN A 76 -3.21 16.78 -4.93
CA ASN A 76 -1.90 16.10 -4.95
C ASN A 76 -2.02 14.63 -5.36
N VAL A 77 -1.52 14.29 -6.55
CA VAL A 77 -1.51 12.93 -7.11
C VAL A 77 -0.90 11.89 -6.15
N LEU A 78 0.19 12.24 -5.45
CA LEU A 78 0.85 11.33 -4.51
C LEU A 78 -0.03 10.98 -3.29
N SER A 79 -0.75 11.98 -2.75
CA SER A 79 -1.62 11.76 -1.59
C SER A 79 -2.82 10.91 -1.97
N ASN A 80 -3.42 11.19 -3.12
CA ASN A 80 -4.55 10.42 -3.65
C ASN A 80 -4.12 8.98 -3.95
N GLY A 81 -2.97 8.82 -4.61
CA GLY A 81 -2.38 7.52 -4.90
C GLY A 81 -2.09 6.72 -3.63
N PHE A 82 -1.47 7.35 -2.62
CA PHE A 82 -1.24 6.71 -1.32
C PHE A 82 -2.54 6.23 -0.67
N LEU A 83 -3.57 7.10 -0.60
CA LEU A 83 -4.86 6.73 -0.02
C LEU A 83 -5.51 5.57 -0.78
N PHE A 84 -5.52 5.62 -2.12
CA PHE A 84 -6.04 4.55 -2.96
C PHE A 84 -5.33 3.22 -2.70
N LEU A 85 -4.00 3.22 -2.75
CA LEU A 85 -3.19 2.02 -2.49
C LEU A 85 -3.42 1.50 -1.07
N PHE A 86 -3.56 2.39 -0.09
CA PHE A 86 -3.83 2.02 1.28
C PHE A 86 -5.19 1.34 1.47
N ILE A 87 -6.23 1.83 0.78
CA ILE A 87 -7.56 1.20 0.77
C ILE A 87 -7.46 -0.20 0.17
N THR A 88 -6.86 -0.32 -1.01
CA THR A 88 -6.69 -1.60 -1.71
C THR A 88 -5.96 -2.61 -0.83
N LYS A 89 -4.89 -2.18 -0.12
CA LYS A 89 -4.19 -3.03 0.86
C LYS A 89 -5.15 -3.56 1.92
N VAL A 90 -5.96 -2.70 2.55
CA VAL A 90 -6.85 -3.14 3.62
C VAL A 90 -7.96 -4.05 3.09
N CYS A 91 -8.45 -3.82 1.87
CA CYS A 91 -9.36 -4.76 1.20
C CYS A 91 -8.70 -6.13 1.00
N MET A 92 -7.45 -6.18 0.52
CA MET A 92 -6.71 -7.44 0.39
C MET A 92 -6.56 -8.15 1.75
N MET A 93 -6.27 -7.40 2.81
CA MET A 93 -6.15 -7.94 4.17
C MET A 93 -7.49 -8.50 4.68
N PHE A 94 -8.61 -7.83 4.38
CA PHE A 94 -9.95 -8.32 4.70
C PHE A 94 -10.24 -9.63 3.97
N PHE A 95 -9.99 -9.71 2.65
CA PHE A 95 -10.17 -10.95 1.90
C PHE A 95 -9.28 -12.08 2.43
N ALA A 96 -8.00 -11.81 2.72
CA ALA A 96 -7.08 -12.79 3.28
C ALA A 96 -7.52 -13.33 4.67
N SER A 97 -8.31 -12.56 5.42
CA SER A 97 -8.83 -13.00 6.72
C SER A 97 -10.00 -13.98 6.62
N ILE A 98 -10.65 -14.08 5.45
CA ILE A 98 -11.79 -14.99 5.23
C ILE A 98 -11.25 -16.39 4.89
N PRO A 99 -11.69 -17.46 5.59
CA PRO A 99 -11.18 -18.83 5.39
C PRO A 99 -11.22 -19.32 3.94
N TYR A 100 -12.29 -18.98 3.20
CA TYR A 100 -12.42 -19.35 1.79
C TYR A 100 -11.28 -18.81 0.90
N PHE A 101 -10.90 -17.55 1.07
CA PHE A 101 -9.85 -16.92 0.26
C PHE A 101 -8.44 -17.25 0.75
N LYS A 102 -8.31 -17.69 2.01
CA LYS A 102 -7.03 -18.07 2.61
C LYS A 102 -6.31 -19.12 1.76
N GLU A 103 -7.01 -20.20 1.40
CA GLU A 103 -6.40 -21.30 0.65
C GLU A 103 -5.87 -20.85 -0.70
N ILE A 104 -6.57 -19.91 -1.35
CA ILE A 104 -6.17 -19.36 -2.65
C ILE A 104 -4.94 -18.45 -2.51
N ILE A 105 -4.95 -17.59 -1.49
CA ILE A 105 -3.93 -16.54 -1.33
C ILE A 105 -2.63 -17.11 -0.75
N PHE A 106 -2.69 -17.93 0.30
CA PHE A 106 -1.50 -18.35 1.04
C PHE A 106 -0.80 -19.58 0.44
N TYR A 107 -1.48 -20.40 -0.37
CA TYR A 107 -0.81 -21.49 -1.10
C TYR A 107 -0.15 -21.02 -2.40
N ASN A 108 -0.47 -19.82 -2.87
CA ASN A 108 0.11 -19.24 -4.07
C ASN A 108 1.16 -18.19 -3.71
N ASN A 109 2.43 -18.60 -3.72
CA ASN A 109 3.56 -17.73 -3.41
C ASN A 109 3.59 -16.46 -4.28
N ASP A 110 3.10 -16.51 -5.53
CA ASP A 110 3.08 -15.33 -6.39
C ASP A 110 2.05 -14.27 -5.94
N PHE A 111 0.92 -14.68 -5.34
CA PHE A 111 0.01 -13.73 -4.70
C PHE A 111 0.61 -13.09 -3.45
N ILE A 112 1.36 -13.87 -2.65
CA ILE A 112 2.11 -13.33 -1.50
C ILE A 112 3.15 -12.31 -1.98
N MET A 113 3.90 -12.64 -3.04
CA MET A 113 4.89 -11.72 -3.61
C MET A 113 4.25 -10.45 -4.18
N SER A 114 3.10 -10.56 -4.85
CA SER A 114 2.31 -9.39 -5.30
C SER A 114 1.92 -8.53 -4.10
N TYR A 115 1.34 -9.11 -3.05
CA TYR A 115 0.94 -8.39 -1.85
C TYR A 115 2.12 -7.69 -1.15
N LEU A 116 3.28 -8.34 -1.05
CA LEU A 116 4.48 -7.74 -0.47
C LEU A 116 4.99 -6.58 -1.34
N HIS A 117 5.08 -6.78 -2.65
CA HIS A 117 5.49 -5.77 -3.61
C HIS A 117 4.56 -4.55 -3.55
N PHE A 118 3.24 -4.78 -3.55
CA PHE A 118 2.21 -3.77 -3.37
C PHE A 118 2.37 -2.96 -2.08
N ASN A 119 2.70 -3.62 -0.97
CA ASN A 119 2.91 -2.94 0.31
C ASN A 119 4.19 -2.09 0.32
N PHE A 120 5.32 -2.63 -0.10
CA PHE A 120 6.60 -1.94 -0.02
C PHE A 120 6.70 -0.83 -1.06
N LEU A 121 6.47 -1.14 -2.34
CA LEU A 121 6.61 -0.17 -3.43
C LEU A 121 5.35 0.67 -3.62
N GLY A 122 4.17 0.10 -3.43
CA GLY A 122 2.93 0.87 -3.47
C GLY A 122 2.79 1.71 -2.21
N VAL A 123 2.36 1.11 -1.11
CA VAL A 123 1.92 1.85 0.08
C VAL A 123 3.07 2.61 0.76
N ILE A 124 4.14 1.91 1.14
CA ILE A 124 5.22 2.48 1.96
C ILE A 124 5.99 3.53 1.16
N ASN A 125 6.44 3.18 -0.05
CA ASN A 125 7.27 4.10 -0.84
C ASN A 125 6.48 5.31 -1.35
N PHE A 126 5.22 5.18 -1.79
CA PHE A 126 4.42 6.38 -2.11
C PHE A 126 4.23 7.29 -0.90
N GLY A 127 3.97 6.70 0.29
CA GLY A 127 3.85 7.46 1.52
C GLY A 127 5.14 8.20 1.88
N LEU A 128 6.29 7.55 1.69
CA LEU A 128 7.61 8.13 1.92
C LEU A 128 7.94 9.24 0.92
N LEU A 129 7.71 9.02 -0.38
CA LEU A 129 7.92 10.04 -1.42
C LEU A 129 7.02 11.25 -1.20
N TYR A 130 5.78 11.02 -0.75
CA TYR A 130 4.86 12.09 -0.37
C TYR A 130 5.42 12.90 0.81
N LEU A 131 5.89 12.23 1.86
CA LEU A 131 6.51 12.86 3.03
C LEU A 131 7.71 13.72 2.64
N LEU A 132 8.61 13.15 1.84
CA LEU A 132 9.86 13.80 1.44
C LEU A 132 9.60 15.02 0.55
N LYS A 133 8.63 14.92 -0.36
CA LYS A 133 8.22 16.03 -1.22
C LYS A 133 7.48 17.13 -0.45
N GLU A 134 6.58 16.78 0.46
CA GLU A 134 5.82 17.77 1.24
C GLU A 134 6.74 18.56 2.19
N ASN A 135 7.79 17.93 2.73
CA ASN A 135 8.78 18.60 3.58
C ASN A 135 9.91 19.27 2.79
N ASN A 136 9.82 19.36 1.45
CA ASN A 136 10.87 19.90 0.56
C ASN A 136 12.25 19.24 0.73
N LEU A 137 12.32 18.02 1.27
CA LEU A 137 13.58 17.28 1.47
C LEU A 137 14.09 16.67 0.16
N LEU A 138 13.20 16.38 -0.78
CA LEU A 138 13.54 15.84 -2.10
C LEU A 138 12.71 16.51 -3.20
N ASN A 139 13.42 17.12 -4.16
CA ASN A 139 12.82 17.68 -5.37
C ASN A 139 12.60 16.57 -6.41
N LEU A 140 11.43 15.94 -6.37
CA LEU A 140 11.06 14.89 -7.32
C LEU A 140 10.50 15.49 -8.61
N SER A 141 11.12 15.17 -9.76
CA SER A 141 10.57 15.56 -11.05
C SER A 141 9.26 14.83 -11.35
N ARG A 142 8.34 15.47 -12.09
CA ARG A 142 7.06 14.85 -12.47
C ARG A 142 7.27 13.59 -13.31
N ILE A 143 8.28 13.61 -14.19
CA ILE A 143 8.63 12.49 -15.07
C ILE A 143 9.09 11.29 -14.23
N SER A 144 9.99 11.51 -13.26
CA SER A 144 10.49 10.44 -12.41
C SER A 144 9.38 9.79 -11.57
N ILE A 145 8.42 10.58 -11.08
CA ILE A 145 7.21 10.05 -10.43
C ILE A 145 6.36 9.21 -11.40
N LEU A 146 6.14 9.68 -12.63
CA LEU A 146 5.35 8.96 -13.63
C LEU A 146 5.99 7.63 -14.03
N VAL A 147 7.31 7.61 -14.27
CA VAL A 147 8.06 6.39 -14.58
C VAL A 147 8.00 5.41 -13.41
N TYR A 148 8.05 5.91 -12.17
CA TYR A 148 7.92 5.07 -10.96
C TYR A 148 6.53 4.42 -10.88
N ILE A 149 5.47 5.21 -11.10
CA ILE A 149 4.09 4.71 -11.12
C ILE A 149 3.91 3.68 -12.22
N ALA A 150 4.45 3.93 -13.42
CA ALA A 150 4.38 3.01 -14.55
C ALA A 150 5.11 1.69 -14.25
N GLY A 151 6.33 1.75 -13.70
CA GLY A 151 7.08 0.57 -13.24
C GLY A 151 6.30 -0.22 -12.21
N PHE A 152 5.81 0.46 -11.17
CA PHE A 152 4.98 -0.13 -10.13
C PHE A 152 3.76 -0.86 -10.68
N LEU A 153 2.92 -0.18 -11.45
CA LEU A 153 1.72 -0.78 -12.03
C LEU A 153 2.09 -1.96 -12.94
N ALA A 154 3.08 -1.81 -13.83
CA ALA A 154 3.48 -2.87 -14.75
C ALA A 154 3.96 -4.12 -14.00
N THR A 155 4.85 -3.96 -13.01
CA THR A 155 5.34 -5.09 -12.20
C THR A 155 4.23 -5.72 -11.37
N GLU A 156 3.35 -4.91 -10.78
CA GLU A 156 2.24 -5.42 -9.96
C GLU A 156 1.24 -6.23 -10.81
N PHE A 157 0.86 -5.71 -11.98
CA PHE A 157 -0.01 -6.44 -12.90
C PHE A 157 0.61 -7.75 -13.36
N LEU A 158 1.90 -7.78 -13.66
CA LEU A 158 2.59 -9.00 -14.11
C LEU A 158 2.68 -10.05 -12.99
N ILE A 159 3.06 -9.65 -11.78
CA ILE A 159 3.17 -10.58 -10.64
C ILE A 159 1.78 -11.11 -10.26
N ALA A 160 0.77 -10.23 -10.18
CA ALA A 160 -0.61 -10.65 -9.93
C ALA A 160 -1.15 -11.57 -11.03
N TYR A 161 -0.86 -11.27 -12.30
CA TYR A 161 -1.23 -12.11 -13.44
C TYR A 161 -0.60 -13.51 -13.34
N LYS A 162 0.67 -13.60 -12.93
CA LYS A 162 1.32 -14.89 -12.69
C LYS A 162 0.61 -15.69 -11.60
N GLY A 163 0.24 -15.03 -10.50
CA GLY A 163 -0.58 -15.64 -9.44
C GLY A 163 -1.91 -16.18 -9.99
N ILE A 164 -2.63 -15.40 -10.79
CA ILE A 164 -3.89 -15.82 -11.42
C ILE A 164 -3.69 -17.00 -12.36
N CYS A 165 -2.64 -17.00 -13.18
CA CYS A 165 -2.36 -18.11 -14.10
C CYS A 165 -2.09 -19.41 -13.35
N LEU A 166 -1.31 -19.36 -12.26
CA LEU A 166 -1.09 -20.55 -11.43
C LEU A 166 -2.37 -21.02 -10.74
N TRP A 167 -3.23 -20.10 -10.30
CA TRP A 167 -4.51 -20.44 -9.68
C TRP A 167 -5.50 -21.10 -10.67
N LEU A 168 -5.55 -20.62 -11.91
CA LEU A 168 -6.45 -21.13 -12.95
C LEU A 168 -5.84 -22.23 -13.82
N GLY A 169 -4.55 -22.56 -13.62
CA GLY A 169 -3.81 -23.52 -14.45
C GLY A 169 -3.54 -23.02 -15.88
N TRP A 170 -3.48 -21.71 -16.10
CA TRP A 170 -3.18 -21.12 -17.41
C TRP A 170 -1.68 -21.11 -17.71
N ALA A 171 -1.34 -21.24 -19.00
CA ALA A 171 0.02 -21.07 -19.47
C ALA A 171 0.42 -19.59 -19.47
N PHE A 172 1.70 -19.32 -19.18
CA PHE A 172 2.28 -17.99 -19.34
C PHE A 172 2.54 -17.69 -20.81
N PHE A 173 2.56 -16.41 -21.18
CA PHE A 173 3.07 -15.98 -22.48
C PHE A 173 4.61 -16.06 -22.51
N GLU A 174 5.17 -16.34 -23.69
CA GLU A 174 6.58 -16.69 -23.88
C GLU A 174 7.56 -15.64 -23.31
N ASN A 175 7.24 -14.36 -23.45
CA ASN A 175 8.12 -13.25 -23.04
C ASN A 175 7.82 -12.69 -21.64
N TYR A 176 7.13 -13.44 -20.77
CA TYR A 176 6.73 -12.97 -19.44
C TYR A 176 7.90 -12.45 -18.60
N PHE A 177 8.96 -13.24 -18.45
CA PHE A 177 10.10 -12.87 -17.62
C PHE A 177 10.89 -11.68 -18.17
N LEU A 178 10.97 -11.57 -19.50
CA LEU A 178 11.60 -10.42 -20.16
C LEU A 178 10.79 -9.15 -19.92
N LEU A 179 9.47 -9.21 -20.02
CA LEU A 179 8.62 -8.05 -19.76
C LEU A 179 8.68 -7.62 -18.29
N LEU A 180 8.70 -8.58 -17.36
CA LEU A 180 8.83 -8.31 -15.93
C LEU A 180 10.18 -7.66 -15.58
N SER A 181 11.27 -8.11 -16.22
CA SER A 181 12.60 -7.53 -15.99
C SER A 181 12.70 -6.11 -16.53
N LEU A 182 12.15 -5.85 -17.72
CA LEU A 182 12.07 -4.50 -18.31
C LEU A 182 11.23 -3.56 -17.44
N ALA A 183 10.07 -4.02 -16.96
CA ALA A 183 9.22 -3.25 -16.04
C ALA A 183 9.97 -2.91 -14.74
N SER A 184 10.69 -3.87 -14.16
CA SER A 184 11.51 -3.66 -12.96
C SER A 184 12.66 -2.69 -13.22
N GLY A 185 13.22 -2.67 -14.43
CA GLY A 185 14.25 -1.73 -14.85
C GLY A 185 13.82 -0.26 -14.78
N LEU A 186 12.52 0.04 -14.90
CA LEU A 186 12.00 1.40 -14.76
C LEU A 186 12.29 1.98 -13.37
N PHE A 187 12.30 1.15 -12.32
CA PHE A 187 12.64 1.60 -10.98
C PHE A 187 14.09 2.08 -10.88
N LEU A 188 15.02 1.43 -11.58
CA LEU A 188 16.44 1.85 -11.59
C LEU A 188 16.59 3.26 -12.17
N ILE A 189 15.85 3.56 -13.23
CA ILE A 189 15.87 4.88 -13.88
C ILE A 189 15.37 5.95 -12.89
N CYS A 190 14.24 5.72 -12.23
CA CYS A 190 13.71 6.65 -11.23
C CYS A 190 14.64 6.89 -10.05
N VAL A 191 15.15 5.80 -9.47
CA VAL A 191 16.02 5.86 -8.29
C VAL A 191 17.33 6.57 -8.61
N SER A 192 17.91 6.32 -9.80
CA SER A 192 19.12 7.03 -10.23
C SER A 192 18.92 8.55 -10.33
N GLU A 193 17.75 8.99 -10.80
CA GLU A 193 17.40 10.41 -10.89
C GLU A 193 17.19 11.04 -9.50
N TRP A 194 16.55 10.33 -8.57
CA TRP A 194 16.38 10.80 -7.19
C TRP A 194 17.72 10.93 -6.47
N LEU A 195 18.61 9.93 -6.60
CA LEU A 195 19.95 9.97 -6.01
C LEU A 195 20.80 11.11 -6.58
N PHE A 196 20.68 11.40 -7.88
CA PHE A 196 21.40 12.52 -8.48
C PHE A 196 20.90 13.88 -7.97
N ARG A 197 19.60 14.01 -7.71
CA ARG A 197 19.00 15.26 -7.19
C ARG A 197 19.25 15.47 -5.70
N ILE A 198 19.34 14.40 -4.90
CA ILE A 198 19.59 14.54 -3.46
C ILE A 198 20.95 15.20 -3.18
N ASN A 199 21.95 14.93 -4.03
CA ASN A 199 23.29 15.50 -3.91
C ASN A 199 23.40 16.96 -4.40
N ARG A 200 22.32 17.53 -4.95
CA ARG A 200 22.29 18.90 -5.50
C ARG A 200 21.42 19.87 -4.70
N ASN A 201 20.69 19.38 -3.71
CA ASN A 201 19.97 20.19 -2.71
C ASN A 201 20.85 20.41 -1.48
#